data_AF-A0A2U9NLT7-F1
#
_entry.id   AF-A0A2U9NLT7-F1
#
_cell.length_a   1.000
_cell.length_b   1.000
_cell.length_c   1.000
_cell.angle_alpha   90.00
_cell.angle_beta   90.00
_cell.angle_gamma   90.00
#
_symmetry.space_group_name_H-M   'P 1'
#
loop_
_entity.id
_entity.type
_entity.pdbx_description
1 polymer ?
#
loop_
_entity_poly.entity_id
_entity_poly.type
_entity_poly.pdbx_seq_one_letter_code
_entity_poly.pdbx_strand_id
1 'polypeptide(L)'
;MATSTGDFDDRLVASFDCFFGGLRLSDVDSILSNWNSIDKDFLNSYDAGTLQPKTSSLAVDVSHCMELLCDAFLNLEVKTEGRVSEMRSDLAALEDERTRTPSRSPSPSRATRSPSPSSSQL
;
A
#
# COMPACT_ATOMS: atom_id res chain seq x y z
N MET A 1 -14.87 22.84 41.20
CA MET A 1 -13.56 22.89 40.53
C MET A 1 -13.35 21.52 39.88
N ALA A 2 -13.89 21.33 38.67
CA ALA A 2 -13.91 20.04 37.99
C ALA A 2 -14.10 20.28 36.49
N THR A 3 -13.03 20.21 35.69
CA THR A 3 -13.04 20.07 34.21
C THR A 3 -11.59 19.87 33.73
N SER A 4 -11.01 18.69 33.91
CA SER A 4 -9.69 18.36 33.34
C SER A 4 -9.65 17.01 32.61
N THR A 5 -10.63 16.14 32.85
CA THR A 5 -10.61 14.77 32.31
C THR A 5 -11.39 14.65 31.00
N GLY A 6 -12.46 15.42 30.82
CA GLY A 6 -13.18 15.48 29.54
C GLY A 6 -12.29 16.01 28.41
N ASP A 7 -11.44 17.00 28.71
CA ASP A 7 -10.52 17.58 27.72
C ASP A 7 -9.46 16.58 27.24
N PHE A 8 -8.95 15.72 28.13
CA PHE A 8 -7.96 14.71 27.74
C PHE A 8 -8.58 13.53 26.99
N ASP A 9 -9.75 13.05 27.43
CA ASP A 9 -10.49 12.00 26.71
C ASP A 9 -10.84 12.46 25.27
N ASP A 10 -11.28 13.70 25.11
CA ASP A 10 -11.60 14.28 23.79
C ASP A 10 -10.35 14.39 22.91
N ARG A 11 -9.21 14.79 23.48
CA ARG A 11 -7.92 14.83 22.77
C ARG A 11 -7.41 13.46 22.34
N LEU A 12 -7.59 12.42 23.17
CA LEU A 12 -7.26 11.05 22.81
C LEU A 12 -8.04 10.60 21.57
N VAL A 13 -9.34 10.89 21.52
CA VAL A 13 -10.17 10.53 20.36
C VAL A 13 -9.81 11.39 19.14
N ALA A 14 -9.60 12.69 19.32
CA ALA A 14 -9.19 13.60 18.24
C ALA A 14 -7.81 13.26 17.65
N SER A 15 -6.98 12.47 18.35
CA SER A 15 -5.71 11.99 17.82
C SER A 15 -5.87 11.14 16.55
N PHE A 16 -7.02 10.46 16.38
CA PHE A 16 -7.35 9.75 15.13
C PHE A 16 -7.52 10.71 13.96
N ASP A 17 -8.26 11.80 14.16
CA ASP A 17 -8.46 12.81 13.12
C ASP A 17 -7.12 13.49 12.75
N CYS A 18 -6.28 13.77 13.74
CA CYS A 18 -4.93 14.29 13.53
C CYS A 18 -4.07 13.29 12.73
N PHE A 19 -4.12 12.00 13.08
CA PHE A 19 -3.41 10.95 12.37
C PHE A 19 -3.84 10.82 10.91
N PHE A 20 -5.14 10.67 10.63
CA PHE A 20 -5.62 10.54 9.25
C PHE A 20 -5.43 11.84 8.44
N GLY A 21 -5.60 13.00 9.09
CA GLY A 21 -5.30 14.30 8.48
C GLY A 21 -3.83 14.44 8.12
N GLY A 22 -2.93 14.07 9.03
CA GLY A 22 -1.48 14.08 8.82
C GLY A 22 -1.06 13.10 7.73
N LEU A 23 -1.62 11.89 7.69
CA LEU A 23 -1.35 10.93 6.61
C LEU A 23 -1.74 11.48 5.23
N ARG A 24 -2.91 12.13 5.13
CA ARG A 24 -3.36 12.77 3.89
C ARG A 24 -2.43 13.89 3.43
N LEU A 25 -1.84 14.62 4.37
CA LEU A 25 -0.91 15.73 4.11
C LEU A 25 0.56 15.27 4.03
N SER A 26 0.83 13.99 4.32
CA SER A 26 2.18 13.44 4.52
C SER A 26 2.99 14.19 5.60
N ASP A 27 2.30 14.75 6.59
CA ASP A 27 2.88 15.49 7.71
C ASP A 27 3.01 14.60 8.94
N VAL A 28 4.07 13.77 8.95
CA VAL A 28 4.35 12.82 10.04
C VAL A 28 4.83 13.54 11.31
N ASP A 29 5.52 14.67 11.16
CA ASP A 29 6.03 15.45 12.28
C ASP A 29 4.90 16.02 13.14
N SER A 30 3.81 16.49 12.50
CA SER A 30 2.62 16.93 13.20
C SER A 30 1.95 15.81 14.00
N ILE A 31 1.83 14.61 13.41
CA ILE A 31 1.29 13.42 14.08
C ILE A 31 2.13 13.07 15.32
N LEU A 32 3.45 12.99 15.16
CA LEU A 32 4.37 12.64 16.25
C LEU A 32 4.35 13.71 17.35
N SER A 33 4.27 14.99 16.99
CA SER A 33 4.19 16.08 17.95
C SER A 33 2.90 16.00 18.78
N ASN A 34 1.77 15.72 18.14
CA ASN A 34 0.48 15.53 18.81
C ASN A 34 0.54 14.36 19.82
N TRP A 35 1.03 13.20 19.38
CA TRP A 35 1.16 12.02 20.23
C TRP A 35 2.12 12.22 21.40
N ASN A 36 3.27 12.85 21.17
CA ASN A 36 4.22 13.20 22.24
C ASN A 36 3.59 14.15 23.28
N SER A 37 2.70 15.05 22.85
CA SER A 37 1.98 15.91 23.79
C SER A 37 0.98 15.12 24.62
N ILE A 38 0.24 14.20 24.00
CA ILE A 38 -0.72 13.33 24.70
C ILE A 38 0.00 12.45 25.73
N ASP A 39 1.12 11.84 25.35
CA ASP A 39 1.94 10.99 26.23
C ASP A 39 2.45 11.77 27.45
N LYS A 40 3.01 12.97 27.23
CA LYS A 40 3.45 13.84 28.34
C LYS A 40 2.30 14.19 29.28
N ASP A 41 1.16 14.58 28.73
CA ASP A 41 0.00 14.96 29.54
C ASP A 41 -0.57 13.77 30.32
N PHE A 42 -0.52 12.56 29.72
CA PHE A 42 -0.88 11.32 30.39
C PHE A 42 0.05 11.03 31.58
N LEU A 43 1.36 11.06 31.36
CA LEU A 43 2.36 10.81 32.41
C LEU A 43 2.26 11.84 33.53
N ASN A 44 2.13 13.13 33.19
CA ASN A 44 1.93 14.19 34.17
C ASN A 44 0.66 13.97 35.02
N SER A 45 -0.43 13.54 34.39
CA SER A 45 -1.71 13.28 35.08
C SER A 45 -1.63 12.04 35.97
N TYR A 46 -0.90 11.02 35.53
CA TYR A 46 -0.63 9.79 36.27
C TYR A 46 0.23 10.07 37.51
N ASP A 47 1.35 10.77 37.35
CA ASP A 47 2.27 11.14 38.45
C ASP A 47 1.59 12.05 39.47
N ALA A 48 0.71 12.94 39.02
CA ALA A 48 -0.10 13.79 39.89
C ALA A 48 -1.23 13.04 40.62
N GLY A 49 -1.48 11.77 40.29
CA GLY A 49 -2.59 10.98 40.84
C GLY A 49 -3.97 11.51 40.44
N THR A 50 -4.05 12.28 39.35
CA THR A 50 -5.29 12.92 38.86
C THR A 50 -5.96 12.11 37.75
N LEU A 51 -5.28 11.09 37.23
CA LEU A 51 -5.75 10.26 36.15
C LEU A 51 -6.93 9.37 36.59
N GLN A 52 -8.06 9.49 35.90
CA GLN A 52 -9.21 8.62 36.16
C GLN A 52 -8.99 7.22 35.57
N PRO A 53 -9.46 6.15 36.22
CA PRO A 53 -9.34 4.79 35.68
C PRO A 53 -9.97 4.64 34.28
N LYS A 54 -11.07 5.33 34.02
CA LYS A 54 -11.74 5.33 32.71
C LYS A 54 -10.86 5.93 31.61
N THR A 55 -10.23 7.07 31.90
CA THR A 55 -9.28 7.74 31.00
C THR A 55 -8.06 6.85 30.74
N SER A 56 -7.56 6.15 31.76
CA SER A 56 -6.46 5.19 31.60
C SER A 56 -6.84 4.05 30.65
N SER A 57 -8.03 3.45 30.83
CA SER A 57 -8.53 2.43 29.90
C SER A 57 -8.65 2.96 28.47
N LEU A 58 -9.21 4.17 28.30
CA LEU A 58 -9.35 4.79 26.99
C LEU A 58 -7.98 5.02 26.34
N ALA A 59 -7.00 5.52 27.08
CA ALA A 59 -5.65 5.73 26.58
C ALA A 59 -5.02 4.43 26.05
N VAL A 60 -5.19 3.32 26.79
CA VAL A 60 -4.74 1.99 26.37
C VAL A 60 -5.45 1.54 25.09
N ASP A 61 -6.78 1.65 25.03
CA ASP A 61 -7.57 1.23 23.87
C ASP A 61 -7.22 2.05 22.61
N VAL A 62 -7.06 3.36 22.76
CA VAL A 62 -6.67 4.26 21.66
C VAL A 62 -5.25 3.96 21.18
N SER A 63 -4.32 3.69 22.11
CA SER A 63 -2.93 3.34 21.76
C SER A 63 -2.88 2.02 20.99
N HIS A 64 -3.62 1.00 21.45
CA HIS A 64 -3.71 -0.28 20.77
C HIS A 64 -4.34 -0.15 19.37
N CYS A 65 -5.36 0.69 19.22
CA CYS A 65 -5.97 0.94 17.93
C CYS A 65 -4.99 1.62 16.95
N MET A 66 -4.19 2.59 17.42
CA MET A 66 -3.15 3.19 16.58
C MET A 66 -2.07 2.22 16.15
N GLU A 67 -1.62 1.34 17.05
CA GLU A 67 -0.69 0.27 16.72
C GLU A 67 -1.24 -0.61 15.58
N LEU A 68 -2.49 -1.06 15.70
CA LEU A 68 -3.16 -1.85 14.67
C LEU A 68 -3.29 -1.12 13.34
N LEU A 69 -3.55 0.20 13.36
CA LEU A 69 -3.60 1.01 12.15
C LEU A 69 -2.22 1.10 11.49
N CYS A 70 -1.18 1.40 12.25
CA CYS A 70 0.20 1.43 11.75
C CYS A 70 0.61 0.08 11.14
N ASP A 71 0.34 -1.03 11.84
CA ASP A 71 0.60 -2.37 11.34
C ASP A 71 -0.18 -2.66 10.06
N ALA A 72 -1.44 -2.25 9.97
CA ALA A 72 -2.24 -2.42 8.76
C ALA A 72 -1.66 -1.63 7.58
N PHE A 73 -1.21 -0.40 7.79
CA PHE A 73 -0.57 0.42 6.75
C PHE A 73 0.77 -0.16 6.30
N LEU A 74 1.62 -0.59 7.23
CA LEU A 74 2.89 -1.27 6.90
C LEU A 74 2.63 -2.57 6.11
N ASN A 75 1.63 -3.35 6.50
CA ASN A 75 1.26 -4.58 5.77
C ASN A 75 0.69 -4.29 4.37
N LEU A 76 -0.01 -3.17 4.18
CA LEU A 76 -0.49 -2.73 2.87
C LEU A 76 0.66 -2.30 1.97
N GLU A 77 1.65 -1.59 2.51
CA GLU A 77 2.88 -1.21 1.79
C GLU A 77 3.59 -2.45 1.25
N VAL A 78 3.88 -3.44 2.11
CA VAL A 78 4.55 -4.70 1.72
C VAL A 78 3.77 -5.44 0.62
N LYS A 79 2.44 -5.52 0.72
CA LYS A 79 1.61 -6.17 -0.31
C LYS A 79 1.63 -5.41 -1.63
N THR A 80 1.68 -4.08 -1.59
CA THR A 80 1.71 -3.24 -2.78
C THR A 80 3.04 -3.37 -3.50
N GLU A 81 4.16 -3.38 -2.76
CA GLU A 81 5.49 -3.64 -3.32
C GLU A 81 5.59 -5.02 -3.98
N GLY A 82 5.04 -6.06 -3.33
CA GLY A 82 4.95 -7.40 -3.90
C GLY A 82 4.24 -7.41 -5.25
N ARG A 83 3.08 -6.75 -5.35
CA ARG A 83 2.33 -6.63 -6.61
C ARG A 83 3.06 -5.82 -7.68
N VAL A 84 3.75 -4.75 -7.29
CA VAL A 84 4.56 -3.96 -8.23
C VAL A 84 5.70 -4.80 -8.79
N SER A 85 6.35 -5.62 -7.97
CA SER A 85 7.40 -6.53 -8.39
C SER A 85 6.90 -7.61 -9.37
N GLU A 86 5.76 -8.23 -9.05
CA GLU A 86 5.08 -9.21 -9.92
C GLU A 86 4.72 -8.59 -11.28
N MET A 87 4.06 -7.43 -11.28
CA MET A 87 3.69 -6.72 -12.51
C MET A 87 4.90 -6.32 -13.35
N ARG A 88 6.03 -5.94 -12.73
CA ARG A 88 7.29 -5.66 -13.45
C ARG A 88 7.85 -6.91 -14.12
N SER A 89 7.81 -8.06 -13.43
CA SER A 89 8.24 -9.35 -13.99
C SER A 89 7.37 -9.77 -15.18
N ASP A 90 6.05 -9.64 -15.05
CA ASP A 90 5.10 -9.98 -16.11
C ASP A 90 5.30 -9.12 -17.36
N LEU A 91 5.53 -7.81 -17.18
CA LEU A 91 5.86 -6.90 -18.28
C LEU A 91 7.18 -7.28 -18.97
N ALA A 92 8.22 -7.64 -18.21
CA ALA A 92 9.50 -8.08 -18.78
C ALA A 92 9.37 -9.40 -19.55
N ALA A 93 8.54 -10.33 -19.07
CA ALA A 93 8.27 -11.60 -19.76
C ALA A 93 7.57 -11.39 -21.10
N LEU A 94 6.62 -10.44 -21.17
CA LEU A 94 5.95 -10.06 -22.42
C LEU A 94 6.90 -9.45 -23.46
N GLU A 95 7.91 -8.69 -23.04
CA GLU A 95 8.92 -8.17 -23.97
C GLU A 95 9.80 -9.26 -24.57
N ASP A 96 10.16 -10.29 -23.80
CA ASP A 96 10.96 -11.43 -24.29
C ASP A 96 10.18 -12.32 -25.27
N GLU A 97 8.85 -12.40 -25.14
CA GLU A 97 7.99 -13.08 -26.12
C GLU A 97 7.87 -12.28 -27.43
N ARG A 98 7.90 -10.94 -27.37
CA ARG A 98 7.78 -10.05 -28.54
C ARG A 98 9.06 -9.98 -29.37
N THR A 99 10.23 -10.14 -28.76
CA THR A 99 11.53 -10.26 -29.45
C THR A 99 11.76 -11.64 -30.04
N ARG A 100 11.07 -12.67 -29.55
CA ARG A 100 10.93 -13.97 -30.25
C ARG A 100 9.95 -13.83 -31.41
N THR A 101 10.33 -13.06 -32.43
CA THR A 101 9.72 -13.14 -33.75
C THR A 101 9.56 -14.63 -34.12
N PRO A 102 8.33 -15.13 -34.40
CA PRO A 102 8.19 -16.44 -34.98
C PRO A 102 8.99 -16.45 -36.27
N SER A 103 9.98 -17.34 -36.32
CA SER A 103 10.82 -17.58 -37.49
C SER A 103 9.93 -17.63 -38.72
N ARG A 104 10.26 -16.76 -39.68
CA ARG A 104 9.56 -16.55 -40.95
C ARG A 104 9.07 -17.90 -41.49
N SER A 105 7.76 -18.04 -41.62
CA SER A 105 7.17 -19.10 -42.44
C SER A 105 7.90 -19.11 -43.80
N PRO A 106 8.54 -20.21 -44.21
CA PRO A 106 9.18 -20.26 -45.51
C PRO A 106 8.07 -20.10 -46.55
N SER A 107 8.13 -19.00 -47.30
CA SER A 107 7.22 -18.79 -48.43
C SER A 107 7.35 -20.01 -49.35
N PRO A 108 6.23 -20.65 -49.77
CA PRO A 108 6.30 -21.77 -50.69
C PRO A 108 6.81 -21.26 -52.04
N SER A 109 8.10 -21.43 -52.28
CA SER A 109 8.74 -21.13 -53.56
C SER A 109 8.15 -22.03 -54.65
N ARG A 110 7.19 -21.47 -55.38
CA ARG A 110 7.03 -21.55 -56.84
C ARG A 110 7.30 -22.93 -57.46
N ALA A 111 6.33 -23.84 -57.38
CA ALA A 111 6.22 -24.97 -58.30
C ALA A 111 5.43 -24.55 -59.56
N THR A 112 6.07 -23.81 -60.47
CA THR A 112 5.61 -23.71 -61.86
C THR A 112 6.46 -24.63 -62.73
N ARG A 113 6.11 -25.91 -62.76
CA ARG A 113 6.48 -26.81 -63.86
C ARG A 113 5.20 -27.39 -64.43
N SER A 114 4.59 -26.62 -65.33
CA SER A 114 3.64 -27.13 -66.31
C SER A 114 4.39 -28.08 -67.26
N PRO A 115 4.02 -29.36 -67.36
CA PRO A 115 4.51 -30.20 -68.44
C PRO A 115 3.69 -29.91 -69.70
N SER A 116 4.36 -29.59 -70.81
CA SER A 116 3.73 -29.54 -72.13
C SER A 116 3.47 -30.98 -72.62
N PRO A 117 2.27 -31.33 -73.10
CA PRO A 117 2.10 -32.56 -73.85
C PRO A 117 2.42 -32.29 -75.33
N SER A 118 3.50 -32.89 -75.82
CA SER A 118 3.67 -33.13 -77.27
C SER A 118 3.00 -34.46 -77.61
N SER A 119 1.98 -34.44 -78.47
CA SER A 119 1.52 -35.64 -79.18
C SER A 119 0.78 -35.32 -80.48
N SER A 120 0.83 -36.33 -81.36
CA SER A 120 0.25 -36.47 -82.71
C SER A 120 1.16 -35.95 -83.84
N GLN A 121 2.02 -36.78 -84.45
CA GLN A 121 1.74 -37.88 -85.41
C GLN A 121 0.89 -37.44 -86.61
N LEU A 122 1.56 -37.32 -87.76
CA LEU A 122 1.10 -37.69 -89.10
C LEU A 122 2.33 -38.09 -89.93
#